data_AF-H2MKV6-F1
#
_entry.id   AF-H2MKV6-F1
#
_cell.length_a   1.000
_cell.length_b   1.000
_cell.length_c   1.000
_cell.angle_alpha   90.00
_cell.angle_beta   90.00
_cell.angle_gamma   90.00
#
_symmetry.space_group_name_H-M   'P 1'
#
loop_
_entity.id
_entity.type
_entity.pdbx_description
1 polymer ?
#
loop_
_entity_poly.entity_id
_entity_poly.type
_entity_poly.pdbx_seq_one_letter_code
_entity_poly.pdbx_strand_id
1 'polypeptide(L)'
;MAGSKVKQDMPPPGGYAAFDYKRNLPKRGLSGYSMFGIGIGIMVFGYWRLFSWNRERRRLQIEELEARIALLPLLQAEQDRRTLRMLRENLEEEAIVMKDVPGWKVGESVFHTDRWTTPLTEELFHLRPREELLHKRFGFLWYV
;
A
#
# COMPACT_ATOMS: atom_id res chain seq x y z
N MET A 1 -2.86 -86.58 58.48
CA MET A 1 -3.81 -86.15 57.43
C MET A 1 -3.01 -85.56 56.29
N ALA A 2 -2.82 -86.30 55.19
CA ALA A 2 -2.14 -85.80 54.00
C ALA A 2 -3.06 -84.79 53.29
N GLY A 3 -2.76 -83.50 53.38
CA GLY A 3 -3.53 -82.45 52.71
C GLY A 3 -3.37 -82.53 51.19
N SER A 4 -4.48 -82.45 50.46
CA SER A 4 -4.52 -82.48 49.00
C SER A 4 -3.59 -81.41 48.41
N LYS A 5 -2.73 -81.79 47.46
CA LYS A 5 -1.74 -80.92 46.84
C LYS A 5 -2.40 -80.06 45.75
N VAL A 6 -3.20 -79.08 46.15
CA VAL A 6 -3.82 -78.12 45.22
C VAL A 6 -2.80 -77.02 44.90
N LYS A 7 -2.38 -76.92 43.63
CA LYS A 7 -1.53 -75.83 43.15
C LYS A 7 -2.43 -74.69 42.69
N GLN A 8 -2.73 -73.77 43.60
CA GLN A 8 -3.50 -72.57 43.32
C GLN A 8 -2.57 -71.44 42.85
N ASP A 9 -3.03 -70.63 41.91
CA ASP A 9 -2.30 -69.43 41.51
C ASP A 9 -2.40 -68.39 42.64
N MET A 10 -1.26 -67.97 43.16
CA MET A 10 -1.15 -67.09 44.32
C MET A 10 -0.11 -66.02 44.04
N PRO A 11 -0.26 -64.80 44.61
CA PRO A 11 0.79 -63.80 44.52
C PRO A 11 2.11 -64.37 45.08
N PRO A 12 3.26 -63.96 44.52
CA PRO A 12 4.54 -64.43 45.01
C PRO A 12 4.72 -64.07 46.49
N PRO A 13 5.45 -64.88 47.27
CA PRO A 13 5.77 -64.56 48.66
C PRO A 13 6.56 -63.24 48.69
N GLY A 14 5.92 -62.15 49.13
CA GLY A 14 6.44 -60.78 49.07
C GLY A 14 5.53 -59.76 48.37
N GLY A 15 4.49 -60.21 47.67
CA GLY A 15 3.52 -59.34 46.97
C GLY A 15 4.03 -58.79 45.63
N TYR A 16 3.16 -58.08 44.91
CA TYR A 16 3.51 -57.42 43.64
C TYR A 16 4.21 -56.08 43.88
N ALA A 17 4.97 -55.61 42.88
CA ALA A 17 5.59 -54.30 42.92
C ALA A 17 4.55 -53.19 43.11
N ALA A 18 4.93 -52.13 43.82
CA ALA A 18 4.08 -50.96 43.96
C ALA A 18 3.88 -50.32 42.58
N PHE A 19 2.62 -50.04 42.24
CA PHE A 19 2.25 -49.36 41.01
C PHE A 19 1.82 -47.94 41.32
N ASP A 20 2.30 -46.98 40.53
CA ASP A 20 1.91 -45.59 40.68
C ASP A 20 0.49 -45.38 40.15
N TYR A 21 -0.47 -45.34 41.07
CA TYR A 21 -1.87 -45.07 40.78
C TYR A 21 -2.21 -43.57 40.77
N LYS A 22 -1.28 -42.73 41.24
CA LYS A 22 -1.48 -41.27 41.33
C LYS A 22 -1.09 -40.59 40.03
N ARG A 23 -1.88 -39.57 39.67
CA ARG A 23 -1.60 -38.72 38.52
C ARG A 23 -0.31 -37.91 38.75
N ASN A 24 0.71 -38.12 37.91
CA ASN A 24 1.94 -37.33 37.92
C ASN A 24 1.92 -36.27 36.80
N LEU A 25 1.55 -35.03 37.13
CA LEU A 25 1.66 -33.90 36.20
C LEU A 25 2.88 -33.05 36.55
N PRO A 26 3.96 -33.11 35.74
CA PRO A 26 5.10 -32.23 35.95
C PRO A 26 4.70 -30.79 35.63
N LYS A 27 5.00 -29.86 36.54
CA LYS A 27 4.88 -28.42 36.28
C LYS A 27 5.96 -28.03 35.25
N ARG A 28 5.59 -28.01 33.97
CA ARG A 28 6.46 -27.65 32.85
C ARG A 28 6.14 -26.24 32.39
N GLY A 29 7.17 -25.46 32.05
CA GLY A 29 7.04 -24.12 31.48
C GLY A 29 7.61 -23.02 32.37
N LEU A 30 7.66 -21.82 31.81
CA LEU A 30 8.11 -20.61 32.47
C LEU A 30 7.00 -20.07 33.38
N SER A 31 7.38 -19.37 34.45
CA SER A 31 6.43 -18.62 35.29
C SER A 31 5.72 -17.53 34.47
N GLY A 32 4.50 -17.17 34.83
CA GLY A 32 3.75 -16.08 34.16
C GLY A 32 4.53 -14.77 34.14
N TYR A 33 5.21 -14.43 35.24
CA TYR A 33 6.06 -13.23 35.31
C TYR A 33 7.24 -13.28 34.33
N SER A 34 7.89 -14.45 34.17
CA SER A 34 8.97 -14.60 33.18
C SER A 34 8.46 -14.49 31.74
N MET A 35 7.24 -14.96 31.46
CA MET A 35 6.63 -14.78 30.14
C MET A 35 6.34 -13.31 29.84
N PHE A 36 5.81 -12.55 30.81
CA PHE A 36 5.63 -11.12 30.67
C PHE A 36 6.96 -10.37 30.50
N GLY A 37 7.99 -10.75 31.24
CA GLY A 37 9.33 -10.16 31.09
C GLY A 37 9.90 -10.34 29.69
N ILE A 38 9.78 -11.55 29.12
CA ILE A 38 10.19 -11.83 27.74
C ILE A 38 9.35 -11.03 26.74
N GLY A 39 8.02 -11.03 26.90
CA GLY A 39 7.12 -10.30 26.01
C GLY A 39 7.41 -8.80 25.98
N ILE A 40 7.59 -8.18 27.15
CA ILE A 40 7.95 -6.76 27.25
C ILE A 40 9.33 -6.51 26.64
N GLY A 41 10.31 -7.39 26.87
CA GLY A 41 11.65 -7.27 26.29
C GLY A 41 11.62 -7.25 24.76
N ILE A 42 10.86 -8.17 24.14
CA ILE A 42 10.69 -8.22 22.68
C ILE A 42 9.99 -6.96 22.17
N MET A 43 8.94 -6.50 22.86
CA MET A 43 8.22 -5.29 22.46
C MET A 43 9.10 -4.05 22.52
N VAL A 44 9.84 -3.83 23.60
CA VAL A 44 10.75 -2.69 23.75
C VAL A 44 11.81 -2.70 22.64
N PHE A 45 12.39 -3.87 22.36
CA PHE A 45 13.35 -4.01 21.25
C PHE A 45 12.71 -3.74 19.88
N GLY A 46 11.51 -4.29 19.64
CA GLY A 46 10.75 -4.08 18.41
C GLY A 46 10.44 -2.60 18.17
N TYR A 47 9.96 -1.89 19.19
CA TYR A 47 9.72 -0.45 19.11
C TYR A 47 10.99 0.32 18.82
N TRP A 48 12.09 0.04 19.52
CA TRP A 48 13.37 0.70 19.27
C TRP A 48 13.85 0.54 17.82
N ARG A 49 13.71 -0.66 17.25
CA ARG A 49 14.04 -0.93 15.85
C ARG A 49 13.10 -0.20 14.90
N LEU A 50 11.79 -0.22 15.16
CA LEU A 50 10.79 0.49 14.36
C LEU A 50 11.02 2.01 14.35
N PHE A 51 11.33 2.61 15.49
CA PHE A 51 11.64 4.05 15.56
C PHE A 51 12.88 4.39 14.73
N SER A 52 13.94 3.61 14.86
CA SER A 52 15.17 3.78 14.07
C SER A 52 14.87 3.66 12.57
N TRP A 53 14.07 2.67 12.17
CA TRP A 53 13.69 2.46 10.78
C TRP A 53 12.76 3.54 10.24
N ASN A 54 11.78 4.01 11.02
CA ASN A 54 10.88 5.08 10.61
C ASN A 54 11.64 6.40 10.37
N ARG A 55 12.67 6.67 11.16
CA ARG A 55 13.56 7.81 10.93
C ARG A 55 14.31 7.68 9.61
N GLU A 56 14.80 6.48 9.29
CA GLU A 56 15.45 6.22 8.01
C GLU A 56 14.49 6.37 6.82
N ARG A 57 13.30 5.76 6.90
CA ARG A 57 12.27 5.92 5.86
C ARG A 57 11.91 7.38 5.63
N ARG A 58 11.85 8.20 6.68
CA ARG A 58 11.61 9.63 6.54
C ARG A 58 12.77 10.34 5.81
N ARG A 59 14.03 9.97 6.07
CA ARG A 59 15.18 10.51 5.34
C ARG A 59 15.10 10.18 3.85
N LEU A 60 14.81 8.92 3.52
CA LEU A 60 14.64 8.49 2.13
C LEU A 60 13.48 9.21 1.43
N GLN A 61 12.36 9.41 2.12
CA GLN A 61 11.23 10.19 1.58
C GLN A 61 11.59 11.65 1.34
N ILE A 62 12.39 12.26 2.21
CA ILE A 62 12.88 13.63 2.02
C ILE A 62 13.78 13.69 0.78
N GLU A 63 14.72 12.75 0.63
CA GLU A 63 15.59 12.66 -0.55
C GLU A 63 14.78 12.49 -1.85
N GLU A 64 13.76 11.63 -1.85
CA GLU A 64 12.87 11.45 -3.00
C GLU A 64 12.09 12.73 -3.34
N LEU A 65 11.59 13.44 -2.33
CA LEU A 65 10.89 14.72 -2.51
C LEU A 65 11.84 15.81 -3.02
N GLU A 66 13.06 15.90 -2.51
CA GLU A 66 14.09 16.84 -2.97
C GLU A 66 14.49 16.56 -4.42
N ALA A 67 14.67 15.28 -4.78
CA ALA A 67 14.92 14.86 -6.15
C ALA A 67 13.76 15.26 -7.07
N ARG A 68 12.51 15.08 -6.62
CA ARG A 68 11.33 15.53 -7.38
C ARG A 68 11.34 17.05 -7.54
N ILE A 69 11.56 17.82 -6.47
CA ILE A 69 11.61 19.29 -6.50
C ILE A 69 12.68 19.78 -7.49
N ALA A 70 13.83 19.12 -7.55
CA ALA A 70 14.89 19.45 -8.51
C ALA A 70 14.43 19.26 -9.97
N LEU A 71 13.60 18.26 -10.26
CA LEU A 71 13.08 17.96 -11.60
C LEU A 71 11.83 18.77 -11.98
N LEU A 72 11.07 19.27 -10.99
CA LEU A 72 9.80 19.97 -11.21
C LEU A 72 9.87 21.13 -12.23
N PRO A 73 10.88 22.02 -12.21
CA PRO A 73 10.92 23.15 -13.13
C PRO A 73 10.98 22.72 -14.61
N LEU A 74 11.71 21.65 -14.91
CA LEU A 74 11.84 21.12 -16.26
C LEU A 74 10.52 20.48 -16.70
N LEU A 75 9.93 19.64 -15.87
CA LEU A 75 8.64 18.99 -16.15
C LEU A 75 7.51 20.03 -16.34
N GLN A 76 7.52 21.08 -15.52
CA GLN A 76 6.55 22.17 -15.63
C GLN A 76 6.71 22.91 -16.97
N ALA A 77 7.94 23.27 -17.35
CA ALA A 77 8.20 23.94 -18.62
C ALA A 77 7.82 23.09 -19.84
N GLU A 78 8.06 21.78 -19.80
CA GLU A 78 7.65 20.86 -20.85
C GLU A 78 6.12 20.74 -20.94
N GLN A 79 5.44 20.65 -19.80
CA GLN A 79 4.00 20.61 -19.73
C GLN A 79 3.36 21.90 -20.25
N ASP A 80 3.88 23.07 -19.86
CA ASP A 80 3.41 24.38 -20.32
C ASP A 80 3.59 24.54 -21.83
N ARG A 81 4.73 24.12 -22.38
CA ARG A 81 4.94 24.10 -23.84
C ARG A 81 3.98 23.17 -24.56
N ARG A 82 3.69 22.00 -23.97
CA ARG A 82 2.78 21.01 -24.54
C ARG A 82 1.35 21.54 -24.57
N THR A 83 0.87 22.13 -23.49
CA THR A 83 -0.51 22.67 -23.41
C THR A 83 -0.70 23.82 -24.37
N LEU A 84 0.22 24.79 -24.41
CA LEU A 84 0.14 25.92 -25.33
C LEU A 84 0.21 25.49 -26.80
N ARG A 85 1.02 24.48 -27.12
CA ARG A 85 1.07 23.91 -28.48
C ARG A 85 -0.28 23.32 -28.89
N MET A 86 -0.89 22.50 -28.03
CA MET A 86 -2.19 21.88 -28.33
C MET A 86 -3.30 22.93 -28.47
N LEU A 87 -3.32 23.96 -27.62
CA LEU A 87 -4.27 25.07 -27.74
C LEU A 87 -4.07 25.85 -29.03
N ARG A 88 -2.82 26.05 -29.45
CA ARG A 88 -2.50 26.73 -30.70
C ARG A 88 -3.00 25.93 -31.92
N GLU A 89 -2.74 24.63 -31.94
CA GLU A 89 -3.25 23.71 -32.96
C GLU A 89 -4.79 23.75 -33.01
N ASN A 90 -5.46 23.66 -31.86
CA ASN A 90 -6.92 23.69 -31.80
C ASN A 90 -7.50 25.02 -32.28
N LEU A 91 -6.86 26.15 -31.96
CA LEU A 91 -7.29 27.48 -32.41
C LEU A 91 -7.13 27.65 -33.93
N GLU A 92 -6.05 27.12 -34.51
CA GLU A 92 -5.83 27.15 -35.97
C GLU A 92 -6.87 26.31 -36.71
N GLU A 93 -7.18 25.11 -36.22
CA GLU A 93 -8.24 24.27 -36.77
C GLU A 93 -9.64 24.88 -36.57
N GLU A 94 -9.92 25.46 -35.41
CA GLU A 94 -11.17 26.18 -35.14
C GLU A 94 -11.39 27.32 -36.13
N ALA A 95 -10.34 28.09 -36.44
CA ALA A 95 -10.40 29.17 -37.43
C ALA A 95 -10.76 28.67 -38.83
N ILE A 96 -10.29 27.48 -39.20
CA ILE A 96 -10.58 26.86 -40.50
C ILE A 96 -12.02 26.32 -40.54
N VAL A 97 -12.44 25.63 -39.48
CA VAL A 97 -13.75 24.97 -39.38
C VAL A 97 -14.89 25.98 -39.23
N MET A 98 -14.70 27.03 -38.44
CA MET A 98 -15.76 27.99 -38.07
C MET A 98 -15.84 29.22 -38.97
N LYS A 99 -15.06 29.29 -40.06
CA LYS A 99 -15.01 30.45 -40.97
C LYS A 99 -16.37 30.85 -41.55
N ASP A 100 -17.27 29.89 -41.75
CA ASP A 100 -18.56 30.07 -42.43
C ASP A 100 -19.72 30.34 -41.45
N VAL A 101 -19.47 30.33 -40.13
CA VAL A 101 -20.51 30.48 -39.09
C VAL A 101 -20.66 31.96 -38.70
N PRO A 102 -21.83 32.58 -38.94
CA PRO A 102 -22.02 34.00 -38.65
C PRO A 102 -22.02 34.25 -37.13
N GLY A 103 -21.25 35.26 -36.69
CA GLY A 103 -21.17 35.67 -35.29
C GLY A 103 -20.21 34.84 -34.42
N TRP A 104 -19.52 33.86 -34.98
CA TRP A 104 -18.49 33.11 -34.27
C TRP A 104 -17.20 33.91 -34.14
N LYS A 105 -16.66 34.05 -32.93
CA LYS A 105 -15.35 34.65 -32.68
C LYS A 105 -14.38 33.55 -32.24
N VAL A 106 -13.40 33.29 -33.09
CA VAL A 106 -12.39 32.26 -32.85
C VAL A 106 -11.58 32.60 -31.58
N GLY A 107 -11.48 31.65 -30.66
CA GLY A 107 -10.69 31.81 -29.42
C GLY A 107 -11.27 32.83 -28.43
N GLU A 108 -12.56 33.17 -28.52
CA GLU A 108 -13.22 34.01 -27.50
C GLU A 108 -13.31 33.25 -26.16
N SER A 109 -12.81 33.87 -25.09
CA SER A 109 -12.89 33.31 -23.75
C SER A 109 -14.34 33.24 -23.28
N VAL A 110 -14.77 32.07 -22.82
CA VAL A 110 -16.09 31.88 -22.18
C VAL A 110 -16.16 32.60 -20.82
N PHE A 111 -15.02 32.86 -20.20
CA PHE A 111 -14.94 33.56 -18.92
C PHE A 111 -14.87 35.08 -19.12
N HIS A 112 -15.54 35.81 -18.23
CA HIS A 112 -15.51 37.27 -18.18
C HIS A 112 -14.17 37.87 -17.68
N THR A 113 -13.20 37.05 -17.31
CA THR A 113 -11.91 37.48 -16.75
C THR A 113 -10.79 37.30 -17.75
N ASP A 114 -9.85 38.26 -17.80
CA ASP A 114 -8.63 38.18 -18.61
C ASP A 114 -7.54 37.26 -18.00
N ARG A 115 -7.84 36.60 -16.87
CA ARG A 115 -6.91 35.69 -16.20
C ARG A 115 -6.83 34.38 -16.98
N TRP A 116 -5.62 33.84 -17.10
CA TRP A 116 -5.41 32.48 -17.58
C TRP A 116 -6.20 31.46 -16.76
N THR A 117 -7.01 30.65 -17.44
CA THR A 117 -7.70 29.49 -16.90
C THR A 117 -7.02 28.22 -17.39
N THR A 118 -6.85 27.25 -16.50
CA THR A 118 -6.29 25.95 -16.88
C THR A 118 -7.28 25.22 -17.79
N PRO A 119 -6.89 24.83 -19.01
CA PRO A 119 -7.80 24.21 -19.96
C PRO A 119 -8.25 22.83 -19.46
N LEU A 120 -9.50 22.48 -19.77
CA LEU A 120 -10.04 21.16 -19.48
C LEU A 120 -9.38 20.11 -20.39
N THR A 121 -9.32 18.86 -19.94
CA THR A 121 -8.83 17.75 -20.79
C THR A 121 -9.65 17.63 -22.08
N GLU A 122 -10.95 17.91 -22.02
CA GLU A 122 -11.83 17.88 -23.19
C GLU A 122 -11.52 19.03 -24.16
N GLU A 123 -11.19 20.23 -23.66
CA GLU A 123 -10.77 21.36 -24.50
C GLU A 123 -9.46 21.08 -25.25
N LEU A 124 -8.54 20.33 -24.63
CA LEU A 124 -7.26 19.97 -25.25
C LEU A 124 -7.39 18.84 -26.28
N PHE A 125 -8.25 17.86 -26.04
CA PHE A 125 -8.31 16.61 -26.82
C PHE A 125 -9.55 16.44 -27.71
N HIS A 126 -10.47 17.41 -27.80
CA HIS A 126 -11.71 17.22 -28.57
C HIS A 126 -11.51 17.05 -30.09
N LEU A 127 -10.47 17.62 -30.69
CA LEU A 127 -10.15 17.43 -32.12
C LEU A 127 -9.34 16.17 -32.39
N ARG A 128 -8.85 15.50 -31.34
CA ARG A 128 -7.97 14.34 -31.43
C ARG A 128 -8.77 13.03 -31.41
N PRO A 129 -8.16 11.89 -31.80
CA PRO A 129 -8.82 10.61 -31.71
C PRO A 129 -9.34 10.33 -30.30
N ARG A 130 -10.55 9.76 -30.22
CA ARG A 130 -11.22 9.46 -28.95
C ARG A 130 -10.38 8.59 -28.01
N GLU A 131 -9.55 7.71 -28.58
CA GLU A 131 -8.62 6.87 -27.82
C GLU A 131 -7.63 7.69 -26.99
N GLU A 132 -7.07 8.78 -27.54
CA GLU A 132 -6.14 9.65 -26.81
C GLU A 132 -6.83 10.33 -25.63
N LEU A 133 -8.06 10.80 -25.83
CA LEU A 133 -8.87 11.41 -24.77
C LEU A 133 -9.15 10.41 -23.65
N LEU A 134 -9.59 9.20 -24.00
CA LEU A 134 -9.88 8.14 -23.03
C LEU A 134 -8.62 7.74 -22.26
N HIS A 135 -7.49 7.58 -22.94
CA HIS A 135 -6.21 7.29 -22.30
C HIS A 135 -5.77 8.42 -21.35
N LYS A 136 -5.95 9.69 -21.73
CA LYS A 136 -5.61 10.81 -20.85
C LYS A 136 -6.52 10.94 -19.64
N ARG A 137 -7.80 10.61 -19.79
CA ARG A 137 -8.80 10.70 -18.73
C ARG A 137 -8.75 9.51 -17.76
N PHE A 138 -8.60 8.30 -18.28
CA PHE A 138 -8.72 7.06 -17.51
C PHE A 138 -7.44 6.22 -17.44
N GLY A 139 -6.41 6.54 -18.21
CA GLY A 139 -5.21 5.70 -18.31
C GLY A 139 -4.50 5.47 -16.97
N PHE A 140 -4.49 6.46 -16.07
CA PHE A 140 -3.95 6.26 -14.72
C PHE A 140 -4.80 5.30 -13.88
N LEU A 141 -6.13 5.38 -13.98
CA LEU A 141 -7.05 4.49 -13.25
C LEU A 141 -7.01 3.06 -13.79
N TRP A 142 -6.79 2.88 -15.09
CA TRP A 142 -6.66 1.55 -15.70
C TRP A 142 -5.31 0.89 -15.45
N TYR A 143 -4.29 1.68 -15.11
CA TYR A 143 -2.94 1.17 -14.83
C TYR A 143 -2.80 0.57 -13.42
N VAL A 144 -3.63 1.02 -12.48
CA VAL A 144 -3.67 0.55 -11.08
C VAL A 144 -4.59 -0.65 -10.96
#